data_AF-A0A6A6IHP2-F1
#
_entry.id   AF-A0A6A6IHP2-F1
#
_cell.length_a   1.000
_cell.length_b   1.000
_cell.length_c   1.000
_cell.angle_alpha   90.00
_cell.angle_beta   90.00
_cell.angle_gamma   90.00
#
_symmetry.space_group_name_H-M   'P 1'
#
loop_
_entity.id
_entity.type
_entity.pdbx_description
1 polymer ?
#
loop_
_entity_poly.entity_id
_entity_poly.type
_entity_poly.pdbx_seq_one_letter_code
_entity_poly.pdbx_strand_id
1 'polypeptide(L)'
;IRLLNLQPGSFDDPICCYLDQVSLSAGRAYEALSYVWGNASDTSPMGLDGATYYITKILECALRYLRHKVSPRVLWVDAVCIN
;
A
#
# COMPACT_ATOMS: atom_id res chain seq x y z
N ILE A 1 -4.56 8.70 11.97
CA ILE A 1 -3.62 8.33 10.89
C ILE A 1 -4.29 7.26 10.02
N ARG A 2 -4.07 7.28 8.71
CA ARG A 2 -4.50 6.19 7.82
C ARG A 2 -3.35 5.22 7.61
N LEU A 3 -3.66 3.94 7.58
CA LEU A 3 -2.70 2.86 7.36
C LEU A 3 -3.18 2.01 6.19
N LEU A 4 -2.26 1.67 5.31
CA LEU A 4 -2.48 0.80 4.17
C LEU A 4 -2.30 -0.65 4.61
N ASN A 5 -3.34 -1.46 4.47
CA ASN A 5 -3.34 -2.87 4.79
C ASN A 5 -3.15 -3.68 3.51
N LEU A 6 -1.90 -3.99 3.17
CA LEU A 6 -1.50 -4.74 1.99
C LEU A 6 -1.84 -6.22 2.17
N GLN A 7 -2.73 -6.75 1.32
CA GLN A 7 -3.18 -8.13 1.39
C GLN A 7 -2.12 -9.11 0.90
N PRO A 8 -2.09 -10.34 1.44
CA PRO A 8 -1.18 -11.37 0.98
C PRO A 8 -1.48 -11.82 -0.45
N GLY A 9 -0.46 -12.36 -1.13
CA GLY A 9 -0.58 -12.90 -2.47
C GLY A 9 0.75 -13.36 -3.05
N SER A 10 0.70 -14.10 -4.15
CA SER A 10 1.87 -14.49 -4.94
C SER A 10 2.49 -13.28 -5.63
N PHE A 11 3.73 -13.38 -6.12
CA PHE A 11 4.39 -12.21 -6.70
C PHE A 11 3.59 -11.58 -7.83
N ASP A 12 3.01 -12.36 -8.75
CA ASP A 12 2.29 -11.87 -9.93
C ASP A 12 0.82 -11.51 -9.68
N ASP A 13 0.25 -11.90 -8.53
CA ASP A 13 -1.16 -11.64 -8.23
C ASP A 13 -1.44 -10.12 -8.18
N PRO A 14 -2.66 -9.66 -8.55
CA PRO A 14 -3.07 -8.27 -8.38
C PRO A 14 -2.81 -7.77 -6.95
N ILE A 15 -2.38 -6.51 -6.82
CA ILE A 15 -2.20 -5.90 -5.50
C ILE A 15 -3.57 -5.44 -4.99
N CYS A 16 -3.97 -5.95 -3.82
CA CYS A 16 -5.18 -5.55 -3.13
C CYS A 16 -4.83 -5.00 -1.74
N CYS A 17 -5.46 -3.88 -1.39
CA CYS A 17 -5.22 -3.17 -0.16
C CYS A 17 -6.55 -2.70 0.47
N TYR A 18 -6.53 -2.49 1.78
CA TYR A 18 -7.58 -1.77 2.50
C TYR A 18 -7.01 -0.56 3.22
N LEU A 19 -7.81 0.49 3.39
CA LEU A 19 -7.38 1.69 4.10
C LEU A 19 -8.00 1.75 5.50
N ASP A 20 -7.17 1.56 6.52
CA ASP A 20 -7.61 1.60 7.93
C ASP A 20 -7.36 3.00 8.51
N GLN A 21 -8.42 3.70 8.94
CA GLN A 21 -8.28 4.93 9.73
C GLN A 21 -8.19 4.59 11.22
N VAL A 22 -7.05 4.90 11.84
CA VAL A 22 -6.79 4.60 13.26
C VAL A 22 -6.38 5.85 14.05
N SER A 23 -6.70 5.86 15.34
CA SER A 23 -6.16 6.87 16.26
C SER A 23 -4.66 6.66 16.47
N LEU A 24 -3.89 7.75 16.55
CA LEU A 24 -2.47 7.69 16.94
C LEU A 24 -2.31 7.10 18.35
N SER A 25 -3.28 7.32 19.24
CA SER A 25 -3.29 6.77 20.60
C SER A 25 -3.56 5.27 20.67
N ALA A 26 -3.99 4.64 19.57
CA ALA A 26 -4.32 3.22 19.55
C ALA A 26 -3.08 2.31 19.56
N GLY A 27 -1.87 2.85 19.35
CA GLY A 27 -0.63 2.08 19.46
C GLY A 27 -0.46 0.96 18.41
N ARG A 28 -1.14 1.05 17.26
CA ARG A 28 -1.05 0.03 16.20
C ARG A 28 0.33 0.09 15.54
N ALA A 29 1.01 -1.04 15.47
CA ALA A 29 2.29 -1.16 14.77
C ALA A 29 2.09 -1.05 13.25
N TYR A 30 2.97 -0.30 12.60
CA TYR A 30 3.03 -0.16 11.15
C TYR A 30 4.46 0.18 10.72
N GLU A 31 4.78 -0.05 9.46
CA GLU A 31 6.06 0.32 8.86
C GLU A 31 5.86 1.51 7.92
N ALA A 32 6.69 2.54 8.04
CA ALA A 32 6.68 3.65 7.09
C ALA A 32 7.50 3.28 5.85
N LEU A 33 6.90 3.40 4.67
CA LEU A 33 7.59 3.16 3.41
C LEU A 33 8.22 4.45 2.89
N SER A 34 9.55 4.47 2.78
CA SER A 34 10.30 5.52 2.09
C SER A 34 10.74 5.01 0.72
N TYR A 35 10.36 5.72 -0.34
CA TYR A 35 10.64 5.34 -1.71
C TYR A 35 10.79 6.59 -2.59
N VAL A 36 11.42 6.44 -3.76
CA VAL A 36 11.44 7.50 -4.77
C VAL A 36 10.10 7.51 -5.51
N TRP A 37 9.52 8.70 -5.69
CA TRP A 37 8.15 8.84 -6.20
C TRP A 37 8.00 8.37 -7.65
N GLY A 38 9.07 8.51 -8.45
CA GLY A 38 9.09 8.16 -9.86
C GLY A 38 8.35 9.15 -10.75
N ASN A 39 8.00 8.71 -11.96
CA ASN A 39 7.21 9.50 -12.90
C ASN A 39 5.72 9.37 -12.56
N ALA A 40 5.06 10.50 -12.24
CA ALA A 40 3.64 10.52 -11.90
C ALA A 40 2.71 10.10 -13.06
N SER A 41 3.16 10.22 -14.31
CA SER A 41 2.40 9.77 -15.48
C SER A 41 2.53 8.26 -15.73
N ASP A 42 3.49 7.59 -15.08
CA ASP A 42 3.73 6.16 -15.22
C ASP A 42 3.04 5.40 -14.07
N THR A 43 1.77 5.06 -14.30
CA THR A 43 0.90 4.49 -13.27
C THR A 43 0.64 3.00 -13.47
N SER A 44 0.18 2.34 -12.42
CA SER A 44 -0.30 0.97 -12.42
C SER A 44 -1.49 0.80 -11.48
N PRO A 45 -2.42 -0.12 -11.82
CA PRO A 45 -3.62 -0.33 -11.04
C PRO A 45 -3.31 -1.09 -9.74
N MET A 46 -4.00 -0.70 -8.68
CA MET A 46 -4.03 -1.35 -7.38
C MET A 46 -5.49 -1.40 -6.91
N GLY A 47 -5.93 -2.52 -6.34
CA GLY A 47 -7.23 -2.58 -5.67
C GLY A 47 -7.15 -1.90 -4.31
N LEU A 48 -8.03 -0.94 -4.05
CA LEU A 48 -8.17 -0.25 -2.77
C LEU A 48 -9.65 -0.22 -2.36
N ASP A 49 -9.99 -0.84 -1.23
CA ASP A 49 -11.35 -0.88 -0.69
C ASP A 49 -12.41 -1.35 -1.71
N GLY A 50 -12.03 -2.31 -2.57
CA GLY A 50 -12.91 -2.87 -3.62
C GLY A 50 -13.00 -2.04 -4.90
N ALA A 51 -12.33 -0.89 -4.98
CA ALA A 51 -12.22 -0.06 -6.18
C ALA A 51 -10.82 -0.11 -6.80
N THR A 52 -10.70 0.26 -8.08
CA THR A 52 -9.39 0.41 -8.73
C THR A 52 -8.82 1.80 -8.44
N TYR A 53 -7.62 1.83 -7.90
CA TYR A 53 -6.84 3.03 -7.61
C TYR A 53 -5.52 2.99 -8.39
N TYR A 54 -5.07 4.14 -8.90
CA TYR A 54 -3.84 4.23 -9.69
C TYR A 54 -2.70 4.80 -8.85
N ILE A 55 -1.62 4.05 -8.74
CA ILE A 55 -0.37 4.44 -8.07
C ILE A 55 0.76 4.49 -9.09
N THR A 56 1.89 5.11 -8.74
CA THR A 56 3.07 5.08 -9.61
C THR A 56 3.61 3.65 -9.71
N LYS A 57 4.23 3.30 -10.84
CA LYS A 57 4.87 1.99 -11.02
C LYS A 57 5.92 1.67 -9.97
N ILE A 58 6.63 2.69 -9.48
CA ILE A 58 7.63 2.48 -8.43
C ILE A 58 6.97 2.07 -7.12
N LEU A 59 5.86 2.71 -6.75
CA LEU A 59 5.11 2.31 -5.56
C LEU A 59 4.52 0.90 -5.73
N GLU A 60 3.95 0.61 -6.90
CA GLU A 60 3.41 -0.72 -7.21
C GLU A 60 4.48 -1.81 -7.05
N CYS A 61 5.65 -1.59 -7.64
CA CYS A 61 6.80 -2.49 -7.52
C CYS A 61 7.22 -2.65 -6.06
N ALA A 62 7.36 -1.55 -5.33
CA ALA A 62 7.72 -1.59 -3.91
C ALA A 62 6.72 -2.42 -3.09
N LEU A 63 5.41 -2.19 -3.26
CA LEU A 63 4.36 -2.97 -2.60
C LEU A 63 4.44 -4.45 -2.96
N ARG A 64 4.72 -4.79 -4.22
CA ARG A 64 4.85 -6.18 -4.68
C ARG A 64 6.01 -6.90 -3.99
N TYR A 65 7.17 -6.26 -3.84
CA TYR A 65 8.32 -6.84 -3.13
C TYR A 65 8.14 -6.87 -1.61
N LEU A 66 7.37 -5.94 -1.04
CA LEU A 66 7.05 -5.90 0.39
C LEU A 66 5.93 -6.85 0.79
N ARG A 67 5.08 -7.28 -0.16
CA ARG A 67 3.95 -8.18 0.08
C ARG A 67 4.43 -9.53 0.62
N HIS A 68 3.83 -9.95 1.72
CA HIS A 68 4.01 -11.32 2.20
C HIS A 68 3.07 -12.28 1.46
N LYS A 69 3.47 -13.54 1.34
CA LYS A 69 2.68 -14.55 0.65
C LYS A 69 1.43 -14.99 1.42
N VAL A 70 1.43 -14.87 2.75
CA VAL A 70 0.42 -15.51 3.62
C VAL A 70 -0.23 -14.54 4.61
N SER A 71 0.48 -13.51 5.07
CA SER A 71 -0.05 -12.55 6.04
C SER A 71 -0.21 -11.16 5.43
N PRO A 72 -1.20 -10.37 5.88
CA PRO A 72 -1.26 -8.96 5.53
C PRO A 72 -0.07 -8.21 6.12
N ARG A 73 0.27 -7.07 5.50
CA ARG A 73 1.30 -6.14 5.98
C ARG A 73 0.71 -4.74 6.15
N VAL A 74 0.98 -4.12 7.29
CA VAL A 74 0.46 -2.78 7.60
C VAL A 74 1.54 -1.75 7.33
N LEU A 75 1.29 -0.90 6.34
CA LEU A 75 2.23 0.11 5.86
C LEU A 75 1.64 1.51 6.04
N TRP A 76 2.50 2.49 6.21
CA TRP A 76 2.16 3.89 5.98
C TRP A 76 2.90 4.36 4.72
N VAL A 77 2.15 4.80 3.71
CA VAL A 77 2.66 5.24 2.42
C VAL A 77 2.11 6.64 2.14
N ASP A 78 2.97 7.62 1.91
CA ASP A 78 2.57 9.03 1.70
C ASP A 78 1.46 9.20 0.64
N ALA A 79 1.67 8.63 -0.56
CA ALA A 79 0.77 8.76 -1.71
C ALA A 79 -0.66 8.22 -1.49
N VAL A 80 -0.88 7.41 -0.45
CA VAL A 80 -2.19 6.84 -0.14
C VAL A 80 -2.70 7.29 1.24
N CYS A 81 -1.83 7.48 2.22
CA CYS A 81 -2.20 7.70 3.62
C CYS A 81 -2.32 9.17 4.02
N ILE A 82 -1.75 10.11 3.25
CA ILE A 82 -1.77 11.55 3.57
C ILE A 82 -3.13 12.22 3.30
N ASN A 83 -3.88 11.75 2.29
CA ASN A 83 -4.89 12.56 1.58
C ASN A 83 -6.30 12.60 2.16
#